data_AF-A0A1G7HBN1-F1
#
_entry.id   AF-A0A1G7HBN1-F1
#
_cell.length_a   1.000
_cell.length_b   1.000
_cell.length_c   1.000
_cell.angle_alpha   90.00
_cell.angle_beta   90.00
_cell.angle_gamma   90.00
#
_symmetry.space_group_name_H-M   'P 1'
#
loop_
_entity.id
_entity.type
_entity.pdbx_description
1 polymer ?
#
loop_
_entity_poly.entity_id
_entity_poly.type
_entity_poly.pdbx_seq_one_letter_code
_entity_poly.pdbx_strand_id
1 'polypeptide(L)'
;MARWPVTPPLRKIDRSGMHRLLPSRYSEAGTVLDDLADDDDMLQKLIRLDGATNDRIQGEQFGLPGISTYELVYGIPNAHIVRAAFLHPSPNGARFNGPDRGAWYAADRLETSVAEVSYHKAKRLAEIIVPETATGIPESDSSTYDDWLADFHGEFHALEPAADYATCLAPEPVPECYGESQKLAQTVLKEKSNGILYPSVRKRGGRCLVCFRPALVYRPRRAKRYLLSFHWKLDHYRQEVNEVPLQQSR
;
A
#
# COMPACT_ATOMS: atom_id res chain seq x y z
N MET A 1 -14.46 23.98 -10.45
CA MET A 1 -14.00 22.78 -11.20
C MET A 1 -12.50 22.82 -11.23
N ALA A 2 -11.81 21.89 -10.55
CA ALA A 2 -10.35 21.85 -10.57
C ALA A 2 -9.90 21.48 -11.99
N ARG A 3 -9.20 22.40 -12.66
CA ARG A 3 -8.64 22.21 -14.00
C ARG A 3 -7.16 21.85 -13.83
N TRP A 4 -6.84 20.56 -13.77
CA TRP A 4 -5.55 20.14 -14.29
C TRP A 4 -5.67 20.16 -15.82
N PRO A 5 -4.76 20.85 -16.54
CA PRO A 5 -4.82 20.91 -17.99
C PRO A 5 -4.29 19.59 -18.52
N VAL A 6 -5.15 18.82 -19.20
CA VAL A 6 -4.76 17.63 -19.98
C VAL A 6 -4.40 16.39 -19.12
N THR A 7 -4.81 15.21 -19.60
CA THR A 7 -4.38 13.92 -19.04
C THR A 7 -2.85 13.94 -18.90
N PRO A 8 -2.27 13.63 -17.72
CA PRO A 8 -0.83 13.73 -17.54
C PRO A 8 -0.08 12.90 -18.59
N PRO A 9 1.09 13.33 -19.06
CA PRO A 9 1.78 12.62 -20.13
C PRO A 9 2.23 11.22 -19.67
N LEU A 10 2.21 10.27 -20.59
CA LEU A 10 2.79 8.95 -20.36
C LEU A 10 4.32 9.03 -20.37
N ARG A 11 4.96 8.29 -19.47
CA ARG A 11 6.40 8.08 -19.42
C ARG A 11 6.70 6.60 -19.34
N LYS A 12 7.67 6.16 -20.13
CA LYS A 12 8.23 4.81 -20.01
C LYS A 12 9.00 4.71 -18.70
N ILE A 13 8.61 3.73 -17.91
CA ILE A 13 9.23 3.33 -16.66
C ILE A 13 9.90 2.00 -16.90
N ASP A 14 11.16 1.95 -16.50
CA ASP A 14 11.97 0.75 -16.41
C ASP A 14 12.73 0.85 -15.08
N ARG A 15 12.13 0.31 -14.02
CA ARG A 15 12.62 0.43 -12.65
C ARG A 15 12.53 -0.91 -11.95
N SER A 16 13.68 -1.40 -11.49
CA SER A 16 13.76 -2.56 -10.62
C SER A 16 13.83 -2.15 -9.15
N GLY A 17 13.18 -2.92 -8.28
CA GLY A 17 13.35 -2.81 -6.84
C GLY A 17 12.71 -1.57 -6.23
N MET A 18 11.51 -1.18 -6.68
CA MET A 18 10.75 -0.15 -5.98
C MET A 18 10.16 -0.70 -4.67
N HIS A 19 10.19 0.14 -3.63
CA HIS A 19 10.00 -0.24 -2.23
C HIS A 19 8.55 -0.08 -1.74
N ARG A 20 7.97 -1.13 -1.19
CA ARG A 20 6.67 -1.13 -0.50
C ARG A 20 6.84 -1.69 0.91
N LEU A 21 6.77 -0.84 1.93
CA LEU A 21 6.77 -1.30 3.31
C LEU A 21 5.39 -1.80 3.75
N LEU A 22 5.34 -3.02 4.28
CA LEU A 22 4.14 -3.63 4.83
C LEU A 22 4.39 -4.07 6.28
N PRO A 23 3.41 -3.95 7.20
CA PRO A 23 3.53 -4.57 8.51
C PRO A 23 3.87 -6.05 8.39
N SER A 24 4.87 -6.49 9.14
CA SER A 24 5.47 -7.82 9.01
C SER A 24 4.51 -8.99 9.16
N ARG A 25 3.46 -8.82 9.97
CA ARG A 25 2.39 -9.81 10.14
C ARG A 25 1.70 -10.20 8.82
N TYR A 26 1.73 -9.33 7.81
CA TYR A 26 1.18 -9.63 6.49
C TYR A 26 2.14 -10.43 5.60
N SER A 27 3.43 -10.45 5.93
CA SER A 27 4.43 -11.25 5.22
C SER A 27 4.50 -12.69 5.74
N GLU A 28 3.99 -12.94 6.95
CA GLU A 28 4.06 -14.23 7.66
C GLU A 28 2.78 -15.07 7.47
N ALA A 29 1.65 -14.42 7.19
CA ALA A 29 0.36 -15.09 6.99
C ALA A 29 0.26 -15.91 5.68
N GLY A 30 1.40 -16.20 5.03
CA GLY A 30 1.49 -16.75 3.68
C GLY A 30 1.71 -18.25 3.57
N THR A 31 1.71 -19.05 4.64
CA THR A 31 2.10 -20.48 4.51
C THR A 31 1.39 -21.50 5.41
N VAL A 32 0.33 -21.17 6.16
CA VAL A 32 -0.37 -22.23 6.95
C VAL A 32 -1.46 -22.96 6.15
N LEU A 33 -1.99 -22.34 5.09
CA LEU A 33 -3.06 -22.95 4.29
C LEU A 33 -2.56 -23.68 3.03
N ASP A 34 -1.34 -23.40 2.58
CA ASP A 34 -0.75 -24.09 1.41
C ASP A 34 -0.16 -25.47 1.79
N ASP A 35 0.24 -25.67 3.06
CA ASP A 35 0.86 -26.92 3.53
C ASP A 35 -0.13 -27.94 4.13
N LEU A 36 -1.42 -27.62 4.24
CA LEU A 36 -2.45 -28.46 4.89
C LEU A 36 -3.65 -28.82 4.00
N ALA A 37 -3.66 -28.37 2.75
CA ALA A 37 -4.75 -28.64 1.82
C ALA A 37 -4.31 -29.63 0.74
N ASP A 38 -4.34 -30.92 1.07
CA ASP A 38 -4.28 -31.98 0.06
C ASP A 38 -5.59 -32.08 -0.78
N ASP A 39 -6.66 -31.39 -0.35
CA ASP A 39 -7.97 -31.38 -1.01
C ASP A 39 -8.75 -30.07 -0.76
N ASP A 40 -9.46 -29.60 -1.79
CA ASP A 40 -10.25 -28.36 -1.79
C ASP A 40 -11.35 -28.37 -0.72
N ASP A 41 -11.88 -29.55 -0.37
CA ASP A 41 -12.94 -29.71 0.65
C ASP A 41 -12.42 -29.58 2.10
N MET A 42 -11.12 -29.83 2.33
CA MET A 42 -10.47 -29.63 3.64
C MET A 42 -10.12 -28.16 3.88
N LEU A 43 -9.68 -27.47 2.82
CA LEU A 43 -9.47 -26.03 2.85
C LEU A 43 -10.77 -25.30 3.22
N GLN A 44 -11.91 -25.71 2.62
CA GLN A 44 -13.25 -25.18 2.95
C GLN A 44 -13.68 -25.42 4.41
N LYS A 45 -13.22 -26.49 5.05
CA LYS A 45 -13.52 -26.79 6.47
C LYS A 45 -12.68 -25.94 7.43
N LEU A 46 -11.40 -25.72 7.13
CA LEU A 46 -10.54 -24.80 7.88
C LEU A 46 -10.99 -23.33 7.72
N ILE A 47 -11.49 -22.97 6.53
CA ILE A 47 -12.10 -21.67 6.19
C ILE A 47 -13.31 -21.33 7.08
N ARG A 48 -14.09 -22.32 7.54
CA ARG A 48 -15.29 -22.10 8.36
C ARG A 48 -15.00 -21.86 9.85
N LEU A 49 -13.80 -22.20 10.34
CA LEU A 49 -13.50 -22.18 11.77
C LEU A 49 -12.86 -20.87 12.26
N ASP A 50 -12.23 -20.09 11.37
CA ASP A 50 -11.49 -18.86 11.74
C ASP A 50 -12.27 -17.59 11.34
N GLY A 51 -13.02 -17.04 12.30
CA GLY A 51 -14.04 -15.99 12.09
C GLY A 51 -13.53 -14.55 11.89
N ALA A 52 -12.23 -14.32 11.81
CA ALA A 52 -11.65 -13.00 11.49
C ALA A 52 -11.37 -12.81 9.98
N THR A 53 -11.70 -13.82 9.17
CA THR A 53 -11.20 -14.02 7.81
C THR A 53 -12.23 -13.74 6.70
N ASN A 54 -13.42 -13.23 7.05
CA ASN A 54 -14.54 -13.16 6.09
C ASN A 54 -14.28 -12.14 4.96
N ASP A 55 -13.80 -10.92 5.25
CA ASP A 55 -13.53 -9.92 4.20
C ASP A 55 -12.35 -10.29 3.29
N ARG A 56 -11.35 -11.00 3.85
CA ARG A 56 -10.18 -11.45 3.10
C ARG A 56 -10.54 -12.57 2.11
N ILE A 57 -11.33 -13.54 2.58
CA ILE A 57 -11.74 -14.69 1.79
C ILE A 57 -12.78 -14.28 0.72
N GLN A 58 -13.73 -13.41 1.07
CA GLN A 58 -14.74 -12.93 0.10
C GLN A 58 -14.11 -12.15 -1.05
N GLY A 59 -13.14 -11.26 -0.77
CA GLY A 59 -12.42 -10.53 -1.81
C GLY A 59 -11.58 -11.44 -2.71
N GLU A 60 -10.96 -12.48 -2.16
CA GLU A 60 -10.16 -13.45 -2.93
C GLU A 60 -11.02 -14.39 -3.78
N GLN A 61 -12.24 -14.72 -3.34
CA GLN A 61 -13.18 -15.62 -4.04
C GLN A 61 -14.04 -14.91 -5.09
N PHE A 62 -14.47 -13.67 -4.84
CA PHE A 62 -15.43 -12.96 -5.69
C PHE A 62 -14.88 -11.68 -6.35
N GLY A 63 -13.66 -11.27 -5.99
CA GLY A 63 -13.12 -9.97 -6.38
C GLY A 63 -13.80 -8.82 -5.61
N LEU A 64 -13.62 -7.60 -6.08
CA LEU A 64 -14.33 -6.42 -5.58
C LEU A 64 -15.09 -5.75 -6.74
N PRO A 65 -16.09 -4.88 -6.47
CA PRO A 65 -16.78 -4.15 -7.53
C PRO A 65 -15.84 -3.43 -8.52
N GLY A 66 -14.67 -2.96 -8.04
CA GLY A 66 -13.68 -2.27 -8.86
C GLY A 66 -12.54 -3.13 -9.43
N ILE A 67 -12.44 -4.42 -9.09
CA ILE A 67 -11.41 -5.33 -9.64
C ILE A 67 -11.93 -6.76 -9.76
N SER A 68 -11.90 -7.28 -10.99
CA SER A 68 -12.31 -8.66 -11.27
C SER A 68 -11.23 -9.67 -10.86
N THR A 69 -11.63 -10.88 -10.50
CA THR A 69 -10.70 -12.00 -10.27
C THR A 69 -9.83 -12.30 -11.49
N TYR A 70 -10.30 -12.04 -12.71
CA TYR A 70 -9.52 -12.18 -13.95
C TYR A 70 -8.38 -11.16 -14.09
N GLU A 71 -8.39 -10.07 -13.32
CA GLU A 71 -7.27 -9.11 -13.27
C GLU A 71 -6.19 -9.53 -12.27
N LEU A 72 -6.50 -10.44 -11.34
CA LEU A 72 -5.60 -10.86 -10.27
C LEU A 72 -4.56 -11.86 -10.77
N VAL A 73 -3.45 -11.93 -10.04
CA VAL A 73 -2.34 -12.84 -10.33
C VAL A 73 -2.36 -14.05 -9.40
N TYR A 74 -2.10 -15.22 -9.99
CA TYR A 74 -2.04 -16.52 -9.33
C TYR A 74 -0.84 -17.30 -9.87
N GLY A 75 -0.37 -18.30 -9.11
CA GLY A 75 0.70 -19.19 -9.56
C GLY A 75 2.09 -18.54 -9.68
N ILE A 76 2.29 -17.34 -9.12
CA ILE A 76 3.62 -16.70 -9.01
C ILE A 76 4.05 -16.61 -7.54
N PRO A 77 5.37 -16.66 -7.23
CA PRO A 77 5.85 -16.41 -5.89
C PRO A 77 5.31 -15.09 -5.33
N ASN A 78 4.88 -15.10 -4.06
CA ASN A 78 4.35 -13.93 -3.35
C ASN A 78 3.12 -13.28 -3.99
N ALA A 79 2.37 -14.01 -4.82
CA ALA A 79 1.13 -13.51 -5.43
C ALA A 79 0.12 -12.98 -4.41
N HIS A 80 0.07 -13.56 -3.21
CA HIS A 80 -0.81 -13.11 -2.12
C HIS A 80 -0.52 -11.67 -1.69
N ILE A 81 0.74 -11.23 -1.67
CA ILE A 81 1.12 -9.84 -1.36
C ILE A 81 0.62 -8.89 -2.45
N VAL A 82 0.70 -9.31 -3.71
CA VAL A 82 0.17 -8.55 -4.84
C VAL A 82 -1.34 -8.43 -4.72
N ARG A 83 -2.06 -9.55 -4.60
CA ARG A 83 -3.54 -9.55 -4.50
C ARG A 83 -4.04 -8.70 -3.33
N ALA A 84 -3.41 -8.83 -2.15
CA ALA A 84 -3.78 -8.06 -0.96
C ALA A 84 -3.74 -6.54 -1.20
N ALA A 85 -2.80 -6.04 -2.01
CA ALA A 85 -2.72 -4.63 -2.36
C ALA A 85 -3.94 -4.10 -3.14
N PHE A 86 -4.64 -4.99 -3.87
CA PHE A 86 -5.81 -4.65 -4.67
C PHE A 86 -7.15 -5.03 -4.01
N LEU A 87 -7.15 -6.04 -3.15
CA LEU A 87 -8.35 -6.57 -2.50
C LEU A 87 -8.63 -5.99 -1.11
N HIS A 88 -7.69 -5.26 -0.50
CA HIS A 88 -7.89 -4.62 0.80
C HIS A 88 -7.65 -3.11 0.74
N PRO A 89 -8.42 -2.37 -0.08
CA PRO A 89 -8.42 -0.92 -0.03
C PRO A 89 -8.86 -0.42 1.36
N SER A 90 -8.36 0.75 1.76
CA SER A 90 -8.87 1.43 2.96
C SER A 90 -10.29 1.98 2.70
N PRO A 91 -11.13 2.15 3.74
CA PRO A 91 -12.50 2.66 3.57
C PRO A 91 -12.62 4.04 2.91
N ASN A 92 -11.58 4.89 3.05
CA ASN A 92 -11.50 6.20 2.40
C ASN A 92 -10.65 6.16 1.11
N GLY A 93 -10.28 4.97 0.65
CA GLY A 93 -9.28 4.77 -0.38
C GLY A 93 -7.88 5.21 0.06
N ALA A 94 -7.01 5.43 -0.92
CA ALA A 94 -5.73 6.12 -0.74
C ALA A 94 -5.64 7.26 -1.77
N ARG A 95 -4.45 7.88 -1.91
CA ARG A 95 -4.29 9.07 -2.76
C ARG A 95 -4.82 8.87 -4.19
N PHE A 96 -4.53 7.73 -4.82
CA PHE A 96 -4.86 7.46 -6.21
C PHE A 96 -5.76 6.21 -6.38
N ASN A 97 -6.59 5.88 -5.40
CA ASN A 97 -7.67 4.90 -5.55
C ASN A 97 -8.79 5.18 -4.55
N GLY A 98 -10.04 4.89 -4.94
CA GLY A 98 -11.18 4.91 -4.02
C GLY A 98 -11.27 3.63 -3.17
N PRO A 99 -12.38 3.43 -2.44
CA PRO A 99 -12.58 2.25 -1.60
C PRO A 99 -12.94 0.98 -2.38
N ASP A 100 -13.35 1.08 -3.65
CA ASP A 100 -13.86 -0.08 -4.40
C ASP A 100 -12.78 -1.00 -4.98
N ARG A 101 -11.55 -0.50 -5.11
CA ARG A 101 -10.36 -1.30 -5.46
C ARG A 101 -9.12 -0.69 -4.85
N GLY A 102 -8.21 -1.54 -4.39
CA GLY A 102 -6.88 -1.14 -3.99
C GLY A 102 -5.95 -0.91 -5.19
N ALA A 103 -4.71 -0.56 -4.88
CA ALA A 103 -3.64 -0.41 -5.85
C ALA A 103 -2.29 -0.74 -5.20
N TRP A 104 -1.32 -1.14 -6.02
CA TRP A 104 0.04 -1.33 -5.52
C TRP A 104 0.77 0.01 -5.48
N TYR A 105 1.12 0.46 -4.28
CA TYR A 105 1.98 1.64 -4.06
C TYR A 105 3.40 1.20 -3.76
N ALA A 106 4.37 1.84 -4.41
CA ALA A 106 5.79 1.67 -4.17
C ALA A 106 6.53 3.01 -4.29
N ALA A 107 7.72 3.09 -3.70
CA ALA A 107 8.59 4.25 -3.78
C ALA A 107 9.92 3.91 -4.47
N ASP A 108 10.56 4.91 -5.07
CA ASP A 108 11.85 4.75 -5.75
C ASP A 108 13.02 4.52 -4.80
N ARG A 109 12.85 4.88 -3.53
CA ARG A 109 13.83 4.75 -2.45
C ARG A 109 13.17 4.25 -1.18
N LEU A 110 13.89 3.46 -0.40
CA LEU A 110 13.43 2.96 0.89
C LEU A 110 13.01 4.10 1.82
N GLU A 111 13.80 5.16 1.92
CA GLU A 111 13.54 6.28 2.84
C GLU A 111 12.24 7.00 2.50
N THR A 112 11.86 7.02 1.22
CA THR A 112 10.57 7.54 0.75
C THR A 112 9.44 6.63 1.24
N SER A 113 9.57 5.31 1.09
CA SER A 113 8.59 4.32 1.58
C SER A 113 8.42 4.39 3.10
N VAL A 114 9.54 4.52 3.84
CA VAL A 114 9.58 4.72 5.29
C VAL A 114 8.84 6.00 5.68
N ALA A 115 9.09 7.12 4.99
CA ALA A 115 8.44 8.39 5.27
C ALA A 115 6.91 8.32 5.09
N GLU A 116 6.43 7.68 4.03
CA GLU A 116 5.00 7.49 3.77
C GLU A 116 4.33 6.64 4.86
N VAL A 117 4.89 5.47 5.16
CA VAL A 117 4.34 4.58 6.20
C VAL A 117 4.37 5.22 7.58
N SER A 118 5.47 5.90 7.92
CA SER A 118 5.63 6.47 9.25
C SER A 118 4.68 7.64 9.48
N TYR A 119 4.49 8.50 8.47
CA TYR A 119 3.51 9.57 8.52
C TYR A 119 2.09 9.02 8.75
N HIS A 120 1.65 8.02 7.97
CA HIS A 120 0.31 7.46 8.11
C HIS A 120 0.12 6.69 9.43
N LYS A 121 1.17 6.05 9.94
CA LYS A 121 1.14 5.40 11.24
C LYS A 121 1.03 6.41 12.38
N ALA A 122 1.86 7.45 12.38
CA ALA A 122 1.80 8.53 13.37
C ALA A 122 0.41 9.19 13.40
N LYS A 123 -0.19 9.45 12.24
CA LYS A 123 -1.55 10.01 12.15
C LYS A 123 -2.59 9.08 12.79
N ARG A 124 -2.57 7.79 12.45
CA ARG A 124 -3.50 6.82 13.06
C ARG A 124 -3.30 6.70 14.57
N LEU A 125 -2.06 6.70 15.05
CA LEU A 125 -1.77 6.67 16.48
C LEU A 125 -2.31 7.92 17.21
N ALA A 126 -2.29 9.09 16.56
CA ALA A 126 -2.84 10.33 17.12
C ALA A 126 -4.38 10.36 17.13
N GLU A 127 -5.06 9.48 16.39
CA GLU A 127 -6.51 9.34 16.36
C GLU A 127 -7.02 8.33 17.42
N ILE A 128 -6.13 7.53 18.03
CA ILE A 128 -6.49 6.57 19.10
C ILE A 128 -6.66 7.31 20.42
N ILE A 129 -7.78 7.08 21.09
CA ILE A 129 -8.05 7.63 22.43
C ILE A 129 -7.66 6.59 23.49
N VAL A 130 -6.75 6.96 24.39
CA VAL A 130 -6.30 6.15 25.54
C VAL A 130 -6.44 6.97 26.83
N PRO A 131 -7.59 6.91 27.51
CA PRO A 131 -7.90 7.76 28.67
C PRO A 131 -6.90 7.67 29.83
N GLU A 132 -6.18 6.55 29.93
CA GLU A 132 -5.23 6.27 31.00
C GLU A 132 -3.88 6.97 30.83
N THR A 133 -3.60 7.51 29.64
CA THR A 133 -2.35 8.23 29.35
C THR A 133 -2.47 9.72 29.64
N ALA A 134 -1.37 10.38 29.99
CA ALA A 134 -1.37 11.82 30.28
C ALA A 134 -1.85 12.69 29.10
N THR A 135 -1.62 12.22 27.88
CA THR A 135 -1.96 12.92 26.63
C THR A 135 -3.26 12.42 25.99
N GLY A 136 -3.91 11.40 26.57
CA GLY A 136 -5.12 10.80 26.00
C GLY A 136 -4.91 9.98 24.73
N ILE A 137 -3.66 9.66 24.38
CA ILE A 137 -3.24 8.91 23.18
C ILE A 137 -2.04 8.00 23.51
N PRO A 138 -1.71 6.98 22.69
CA PRO A 138 -0.57 6.09 22.96
C PRO A 138 0.78 6.84 23.10
N GLU A 139 1.47 6.69 24.22
CA GLU A 139 2.77 7.37 24.42
C GLU A 139 3.88 6.76 23.55
N SER A 140 3.76 5.49 23.21
CA SER A 140 4.67 4.82 22.28
C SER A 140 4.01 3.65 21.56
N ASP A 141 4.55 3.31 20.39
CA ASP A 141 4.20 2.11 19.65
C ASP A 141 5.42 1.59 18.90
N SER A 142 5.52 0.26 18.74
CA SER A 142 6.58 -0.35 17.96
C SER A 142 6.03 -1.51 17.15
N SER A 143 6.38 -1.57 15.87
CA SER A 143 6.02 -2.72 15.03
C SER A 143 7.05 -2.93 13.94
N THR A 144 7.21 -4.19 13.52
CA THR A 144 8.09 -4.52 12.41
C THR A 144 7.38 -4.38 11.06
N TYR A 145 8.14 -3.96 10.06
CA TYR A 145 7.72 -3.80 8.68
C TYR A 145 8.71 -4.53 7.77
N ASP A 146 8.19 -5.22 6.77
CA ASP A 146 9.00 -5.83 5.72
C ASP A 146 8.97 -4.96 4.47
N ASP A 147 10.15 -4.77 3.89
CA ASP A 147 10.34 -4.10 2.61
C ASP A 147 10.10 -5.10 1.47
N TRP A 148 9.03 -4.87 0.73
CA TRP A 148 8.67 -5.63 -0.45
C TRP A 148 9.11 -4.86 -1.69
N LEU A 149 9.99 -5.50 -2.47
CA LEU A 149 10.47 -4.98 -3.73
C LEU A 149 9.62 -5.51 -4.88
N ALA A 150 9.32 -4.64 -5.84
CA ALA A 150 8.74 -5.03 -7.12
C ALA A 150 9.37 -4.20 -8.25
N ASP A 151 9.30 -4.75 -9.45
CA ASP A 151 9.83 -4.11 -10.66
C ASP A 151 8.66 -3.67 -11.55
N PHE A 152 8.88 -2.57 -12.27
CA PHE A 152 7.87 -1.94 -13.12
C PHE A 152 8.47 -1.62 -14.48
N HIS A 153 7.86 -2.20 -15.52
CA HIS A 153 8.20 -1.99 -16.91
C HIS A 153 6.92 -1.63 -17.68
N GLY A 154 6.89 -0.45 -18.31
CA GLY A 154 5.72 -0.01 -19.06
C GLY A 154 5.51 1.51 -19.04
N GLU A 155 4.36 1.96 -19.51
CA GLU A 155 4.02 3.39 -19.55
C GLU A 155 3.11 3.78 -18.39
N PHE A 156 3.48 4.82 -17.66
CA PHE A 156 2.74 5.36 -16.51
C PHE A 156 2.53 6.86 -16.71
N HIS A 157 1.39 7.39 -16.27
CA HIS A 157 1.19 8.84 -16.28
C HIS A 157 2.14 9.50 -15.27
N ALA A 158 2.82 10.58 -15.66
CA ALA A 158 3.75 11.28 -14.79
C ALA A 158 3.18 12.62 -14.33
N LEU A 159 3.15 12.85 -13.02
CA LEU A 159 2.76 14.13 -12.43
C LEU A 159 3.99 15.04 -12.27
N GLU A 160 4.61 15.37 -13.40
CA GLU A 160 5.79 16.25 -13.47
C GLU A 160 5.61 17.32 -14.57
N PRO A 161 5.93 18.61 -14.29
CA PRO A 161 6.40 19.13 -13.01
C PRO A 161 5.29 19.13 -11.93
N ALA A 162 5.67 18.96 -10.66
CA ALA A 162 4.73 18.81 -9.55
C ALA A 162 3.74 19.98 -9.40
N ALA A 163 4.18 21.19 -9.78
CA ALA A 163 3.39 22.41 -9.69
C ALA A 163 2.09 22.34 -10.51
N ASP A 164 2.12 21.67 -11.67
CA ASP A 164 0.97 21.53 -12.57
C ASP A 164 -0.11 20.60 -11.99
N TYR A 165 0.26 19.80 -10.98
CA TYR A 165 -0.59 18.80 -10.34
C TYR A 165 -0.74 19.05 -8.83
N ALA A 166 -0.51 20.28 -8.37
CA ALA A 166 -0.49 20.64 -6.95
C ALA A 166 -1.77 20.22 -6.20
N THR A 167 -2.94 20.27 -6.84
CA THR A 167 -4.21 19.84 -6.24
C THR A 167 -4.28 18.32 -6.01
N CYS A 168 -3.67 17.53 -6.87
CA CYS A 168 -3.55 16.07 -6.71
C CYS A 168 -2.47 15.69 -5.67
N LEU A 169 -1.51 16.60 -5.47
CA LEU A 169 -0.34 16.42 -4.60
C LEU A 169 -0.45 17.23 -3.29
N ALA A 170 -1.66 17.63 -2.90
CA ALA A 170 -1.90 18.28 -1.62
C ALA A 170 -1.50 17.32 -0.47
N PRO A 171 -0.68 17.79 0.51
CA PRO A 171 -0.19 16.93 1.58
C PRO A 171 -1.21 16.71 2.70
N GLU A 172 -2.15 17.64 2.90
CA GLU A 172 -3.11 17.70 4.00
C GLU A 172 -4.40 18.45 3.59
N PRO A 173 -5.51 18.30 4.33
CA PRO A 173 -5.72 17.32 5.39
C PRO A 173 -5.97 15.92 4.81
N VAL A 174 -5.39 14.87 5.40
CA VAL A 174 -5.68 13.47 5.02
C VAL A 174 -6.94 12.98 5.75
N PRO A 175 -7.91 12.32 5.08
CA PRO A 175 -7.94 11.90 3.68
C PRO A 175 -8.59 12.90 2.70
N GLU A 176 -9.06 14.06 3.15
CA GLU A 176 -9.82 15.02 2.34
C GLU A 176 -9.02 15.52 1.11
N CYS A 177 -7.70 15.64 1.25
CA CYS A 177 -6.78 16.01 0.19
C CYS A 177 -6.67 14.97 -0.95
N TYR A 178 -7.29 13.80 -0.81
CA TYR A 178 -7.29 12.78 -1.85
C TYR A 178 -8.36 12.98 -2.92
N GLY A 179 -9.33 13.89 -2.73
CA GLY A 179 -10.46 14.04 -3.64
C GLY A 179 -10.07 14.25 -5.11
N GLU A 180 -9.13 15.16 -5.38
CA GLU A 180 -8.70 15.46 -6.77
C GLU A 180 -7.78 14.38 -7.35
N SER A 181 -6.93 13.77 -6.52
CA SER A 181 -6.03 12.68 -6.96
C SER A 181 -6.79 11.39 -7.23
N GLN A 182 -7.83 11.08 -6.45
CA GLN A 182 -8.74 9.96 -6.71
C GLN A 182 -9.56 10.18 -7.99
N LYS A 183 -10.07 11.39 -8.25
CA LYS A 183 -10.75 11.72 -9.52
C LYS A 183 -9.82 11.52 -10.71
N LEU A 184 -8.59 12.03 -10.63
CA LEU A 184 -7.59 11.83 -11.68
C LEU A 184 -7.32 10.33 -11.91
N ALA A 185 -7.09 9.57 -10.83
CA ALA A 185 -6.86 8.13 -10.91
C ALA A 185 -8.02 7.38 -11.57
N GLN A 186 -9.26 7.72 -11.23
CA GLN A 186 -10.45 7.14 -11.86
C GLN A 186 -10.52 7.46 -13.37
N THR A 187 -10.20 8.70 -13.76
CA THR A 187 -10.16 9.10 -15.18
C THR A 187 -9.13 8.27 -15.94
N VAL A 188 -7.88 8.25 -15.49
CA VAL A 188 -6.82 7.52 -16.22
C VAL A 188 -7.01 6.01 -16.17
N LEU A 189 -7.63 5.47 -15.13
CA LEU A 189 -7.96 4.05 -15.04
C LEU A 189 -9.01 3.65 -16.10
N LYS A 190 -10.03 4.50 -16.34
CA LYS A 190 -11.02 4.32 -17.42
C LYS A 190 -10.35 4.38 -18.80
N GLU A 191 -9.30 5.18 -18.95
CA GLU A 191 -8.44 5.24 -20.13
C GLU A 191 -7.44 4.07 -20.23
N LYS A 192 -7.61 3.04 -19.41
CA LYS A 192 -6.80 1.81 -19.37
C LYS A 192 -5.35 2.02 -18.95
N SER A 193 -5.03 3.10 -18.22
CA SER A 193 -3.69 3.34 -17.71
C SER A 193 -3.16 2.20 -16.81
N ASN A 194 -1.84 2.07 -16.78
CA ASN A 194 -1.12 1.15 -15.89
C ASN A 194 -0.95 1.71 -14.48
N GLY A 195 -0.98 3.03 -14.32
CA GLY A 195 -0.63 3.67 -13.06
C GLY A 195 -0.15 5.12 -13.20
N ILE A 196 0.30 5.68 -12.09
CA ILE A 196 0.79 7.05 -11.99
C ILE A 196 2.14 7.07 -11.27
N LEU A 197 3.13 7.72 -11.86
CA LEU A 197 4.37 8.14 -11.21
C LEU A 197 4.20 9.57 -10.71
N TYR A 198 4.54 9.82 -9.45
CA TYR A 198 4.35 11.12 -8.82
C TYR A 198 5.44 11.43 -7.78
N PRO A 199 5.77 12.70 -7.53
CA PRO A 199 6.69 13.08 -6.46
C PRO A 199 6.06 12.76 -5.09
N SER A 200 6.87 12.28 -4.15
CA SER A 200 6.39 12.05 -2.77
C SER A 200 6.06 13.38 -2.10
N VAL A 201 4.92 13.41 -1.42
CA VAL A 201 4.50 14.54 -0.59
C VAL A 201 5.08 14.47 0.83
N ARG A 202 5.74 13.35 1.20
CA ARG A 202 6.33 13.12 2.53
C ARG A 202 7.84 13.22 2.52
N LYS A 203 8.49 12.93 1.40
CA LYS A 203 9.95 12.99 1.26
C LYS A 203 10.36 13.80 0.04
N ARG A 204 10.92 14.99 0.27
CA ARG A 204 11.46 15.84 -0.80
C ARG A 204 12.50 15.08 -1.63
N GLY A 205 12.32 15.08 -2.95
CA GLY A 205 13.18 14.40 -3.92
C GLY A 205 12.92 12.90 -4.06
N GLY A 206 12.01 12.32 -3.28
CA GLY A 206 11.51 10.96 -3.48
C GLY A 206 10.40 10.91 -4.52
N ARG A 207 10.27 9.77 -5.20
CA ARG A 207 9.20 9.49 -6.14
C ARG A 207 8.42 8.26 -5.71
N CYS A 208 7.12 8.31 -5.93
CA CYS A 208 6.20 7.22 -5.67
C CYS A 208 5.55 6.79 -6.98
N LEU A 209 5.17 5.52 -7.04
CA LEU A 209 4.43 4.92 -8.12
C LEU A 209 3.22 4.22 -7.54
N VAL A 210 2.06 4.45 -8.15
CA VAL A 210 0.86 3.64 -7.94
C VAL A 210 0.62 2.83 -9.21
N CYS A 211 0.48 1.51 -9.07
CA CYS A 211 0.17 0.60 -10.15
C CYS A 211 -1.26 0.08 -9.99
N PHE A 212 -2.05 0.21 -11.05
CA PHE A 212 -3.45 -0.21 -11.09
C PHE A 212 -3.62 -1.65 -11.58
N ARG A 213 -2.55 -2.28 -12.08
CA ARG A 213 -2.61 -3.59 -12.74
C ARG A 213 -1.79 -4.62 -11.96
N PRO A 214 -2.42 -5.65 -11.36
CA PRO A 214 -1.69 -6.70 -10.65
C PRO A 214 -0.62 -7.37 -11.51
N ALA A 215 -0.91 -7.60 -12.79
CA ALA A 215 0.00 -8.23 -13.75
C ALA A 215 1.29 -7.43 -14.05
N LEU A 216 1.36 -6.14 -13.67
CA LEU A 216 2.54 -5.30 -13.86
C LEU A 216 3.42 -5.20 -12.61
N VAL A 217 3.05 -5.88 -11.52
CA VAL A 217 3.87 -5.99 -10.32
C VAL A 217 4.85 -7.15 -10.52
N TYR A 218 5.98 -6.89 -11.18
CA TYR A 218 6.94 -7.92 -11.54
C TYR A 218 7.88 -8.26 -10.38
N ARG A 219 8.25 -9.55 -10.28
CA ARG A 219 9.20 -10.09 -9.31
C ARG A 219 8.99 -9.58 -7.86
N PRO A 220 7.75 -9.68 -7.31
CA PRO A 220 7.49 -9.29 -5.93
C PRO A 220 8.32 -10.15 -4.98
N ARG A 221 9.17 -9.53 -4.17
CA ARG A 221 10.10 -10.23 -3.28
C ARG A 221 10.35 -9.44 -2.00
N ARG A 222 10.46 -10.16 -0.91
CA ARG A 222 10.80 -9.59 0.40
C ARG A 222 12.30 -9.32 0.46
N ALA A 223 12.70 -8.14 0.90
CA ALA A 223 14.08 -7.73 1.03
C ALA A 223 14.55 -7.72 2.49
N LYS A 224 14.24 -6.68 3.24
CA LYS A 224 14.71 -6.46 4.62
C LYS A 224 13.54 -6.24 5.57
N ARG A 225 13.78 -6.40 6.88
CA ARG A 225 12.83 -6.06 7.93
C ARG A 225 13.34 -4.88 8.74
N TYR A 226 12.42 -4.01 9.13
CA TYR A 226 12.69 -2.82 9.92
C TYR A 226 11.76 -2.77 11.12
N LEU A 227 12.29 -2.47 12.30
CA LEU A 227 11.53 -2.06 13.46
C LEU A 227 11.29 -0.54 13.37
N LEU A 228 10.02 -0.14 13.30
CA LEU A 228 9.62 1.25 13.39
C LEU A 228 9.05 1.50 14.79
N SER A 229 9.71 2.38 15.53
CA SER A 229 9.32 2.78 16.88
C SER A 229 8.87 4.23 16.88
N PHE A 230 7.73 4.51 17.50
CA PHE A 230 7.12 5.82 17.62
C PHE A 230 7.05 6.20 19.10
N HIS A 231 7.41 7.44 19.41
CA HIS A 231 7.34 7.99 20.76
C HIS A 231 6.70 9.38 20.70
N TRP A 232 5.64 9.58 21.47
CA TRP A 232 4.98 10.88 21.57
C TRP A 232 5.86 11.88 22.32
N LYS A 233 6.23 13.00 21.67
CA LYS A 233 7.04 14.08 22.23
C LYS A 233 6.64 15.42 21.62
N LEU A 234 6.41 16.45 22.43
CA LEU A 234 6.13 17.82 21.96
C LEU A 234 5.03 17.86 20.89
N ASP A 235 3.88 17.26 21.20
CA ASP A 235 2.67 17.22 20.36
C ASP A 235 2.82 16.54 18.99
N HIS A 236 3.83 15.69 18.83
CA HIS A 236 3.98 14.82 17.65
C HIS A 236 4.66 13.50 17.98
N TYR A 237 4.52 12.49 17.10
CA TYR A 237 5.31 11.27 17.21
C TYR A 237 6.69 11.47 16.57
N ARG A 238 7.74 11.24 17.36
CA ARG A 238 9.09 11.03 16.85
C ARG A 238 9.26 9.56 16.48
N GLN A 239 9.84 9.31 15.31
CA GLN A 239 10.06 7.96 14.80
C GLN A 239 11.55 7.58 14.82
N GLU A 240 11.80 6.31 15.09
CA GLU A 240 13.09 5.65 14.96
C GLU A 240 12.93 4.39 14.09
N VAL A 241 13.91 4.15 13.22
CA VAL A 241 13.85 3.09 12.22
C VAL A 241 15.14 2.31 12.28
N ASN A 242 15.05 1.03 12.63
CA ASN A 242 16.20 0.15 12.77
C ASN A 242 16.00 -1.08 11.90
N GLU A 243 16.98 -1.43 11.09
CA GLU A 243 16.98 -2.72 10.39
C GLU A 243 17.09 -3.85 11.44
N VAL A 244 16.26 -4.88 11.29
CA VAL A 244 16.27 -6.05 12.17
C VAL A 244 16.32 -7.33 11.32
N PRO A 245 16.86 -8.44 11.85
CA PRO A 245 16.92 -9.70 11.10
C PRO A 245 15.53 -10.17 10.66
N LEU A 246 15.46 -10.71 9.44
CA LEU A 246 14.37 -11.59 9.06
C LEU A 246 14.49 -12.85 9.92
N GLN A 247 13.60 -13.07 10.89
CA GLN A 247 13.56 -14.34 11.61
C GLN A 247 13.38 -15.45 10.56
N GLN A 248 14.35 -16.36 10.48
CA GLN A 248 14.18 -17.59 9.73
C GLN A 248 13.12 -18.40 10.46
N SER A 249 12.02 -18.72 9.79
CA SER A 249 11.08 -19.74 10.26
C SER A 249 11.88 -21.00 10.55
N ARG A 250 11.86 -21.44 11.81
CA ARG A 250 12.37 -22.76 12.19
C ARG A 250 11.51 -23.85 11.58
#